data_AF-A0AAD2PXM0-F1
#
_entry.id   AF-A0AAD2PXM0-F1
#
_cell.length_a   1.000
_cell.length_b   1.000
_cell.length_c   1.000
_cell.angle_alpha   90.00
_cell.angle_beta   90.00
_cell.angle_gamma   90.00
#
_symmetry.space_group_name_H-M   'P 1'
#
loop_
_entity.id
_entity.type
_entity.pdbx_description
1 polymer ?
#
loop_
_entity_poly.entity_id
_entity_poly.type
_entity_poly.pdbx_seq_one_letter_code
_entity_poly.pdbx_strand_id
1 'polypeptide(L)'
;MMPLHRRNIPAKEDDASDDVRKPEPQVSIQKKTDVSAPSKSKRSRLILLAIANFLFLGFVSTKYKFKSTSQLTAILATAQLMFIPSLLSLAIGVFDMSSSALPHQRYIPLAAVGTIVGNLLPSYLSSALANLAIVIFGLSSRPLPKKDDEVVQTQQKSDFLAGPLGTVLAAFVMTTMLLIENFCIWVVSATYKASQNKETLPAPLQDNGQLIMRYFFTSVMEVSKKEVVKVRNKINVEWILVSGLGLAIVALEMDGGRMKRSLWGVGKRALYTLGIARGIRTFSFLITVLPSQNPKCYFSHFPTPPPDEWIPWIVEGFVPQANGGCNDLIVSGHATVTSTLACMVTSVVGEPLFTAAIWMFVTMDYMVEVYEGFHYSVDMWLGAILVNFIWNTLASVENSANRRQELAPKKAFIPLQDATISDFMKYSVPAVGSYLQLNGIIPNDYANYTIILYFLAVAYRISKIGFEQYSQHSLICVLFLAIGIYV
;
A
#
# COMPACT_ATOMS: atom_id res chain seq x y z
N MET A 1 30.98 30.74 -51.07
CA MET A 1 30.42 29.72 -50.17
C MET A 1 29.34 28.98 -50.92
N MET A 2 29.52 27.67 -51.07
CA MET A 2 28.77 26.76 -51.95
C MET A 2 27.28 26.67 -51.62
N PRO A 3 26.39 26.60 -52.62
CA PRO A 3 24.99 26.20 -52.46
C PRO A 3 24.82 24.70 -52.74
N LEU A 4 24.16 23.98 -51.82
CA LEU A 4 23.83 22.56 -51.98
C LEU A 4 22.37 22.38 -52.40
N HIS A 5 22.24 21.94 -53.65
CA HIS A 5 21.37 20.89 -54.18
C HIS A 5 19.84 20.91 -53.92
N ARG A 6 19.13 21.33 -54.97
CA ARG A 6 17.79 20.84 -55.36
C ARG A 6 17.81 19.32 -55.57
N ARG A 7 16.80 18.62 -55.06
CA ARG A 7 16.33 17.35 -55.62
C ARG A 7 14.92 17.53 -56.16
N ASN A 8 14.79 17.25 -57.45
CA ASN A 8 13.54 17.09 -58.19
C ASN A 8 12.83 15.80 -57.76
N ILE A 9 11.51 15.87 -57.59
CA ILE A 9 10.62 14.71 -57.62
C ILE A 9 9.56 15.01 -58.69
N PRO A 10 9.27 14.07 -59.61
CA PRO A 10 8.52 14.33 -60.83
C PRO A 10 7.02 14.36 -60.61
N ALA A 11 6.36 15.14 -61.47
CA ALA A 11 4.91 15.16 -61.65
C ALA A 11 4.39 13.82 -62.18
N LYS A 12 3.24 13.40 -61.65
CA LYS A 12 2.32 12.41 -62.22
C LYS A 12 0.92 13.01 -62.03
N GLU A 13 0.41 13.64 -63.08
CA GLU A 13 -0.58 13.07 -64.02
C GLU A 13 -1.93 12.87 -63.35
N ASP A 14 -2.84 13.74 -63.76
CA ASP A 14 -4.25 13.81 -63.43
C ASP A 14 -4.97 12.55 -63.91
N ASP A 15 -5.65 11.85 -62.99
CA ASP A 15 -6.79 11.02 -63.34
C ASP A 15 -8.01 11.53 -62.60
N ALA A 16 -8.98 11.92 -63.42
CA ALA A 16 -10.28 12.41 -63.04
C ALA A 16 -11.20 11.29 -62.55
N SER A 17 -12.24 11.71 -61.83
CA SER A 17 -13.52 11.03 -61.62
C SER A 17 -13.49 9.69 -60.88
N ASP A 18 -13.79 9.73 -59.57
CA ASP A 18 -15.07 9.20 -59.09
C ASP A 18 -15.37 9.73 -57.67
N ASP A 19 -16.36 10.63 -57.62
CA ASP A 19 -16.89 11.30 -56.45
C ASP A 19 -17.80 10.33 -55.67
N VAL A 20 -17.22 9.59 -54.72
CA VAL A 20 -17.97 8.90 -53.67
C VAL A 20 -17.76 9.65 -52.36
N ARG A 21 -18.63 10.63 -52.10
CA ARG A 21 -18.76 11.31 -50.80
C ARG A 21 -18.87 10.29 -49.68
N LYS A 22 -17.79 10.14 -48.90
CA LYS A 22 -17.86 9.60 -47.54
C LYS A 22 -18.57 10.64 -46.67
N PRO A 23 -19.60 10.26 -45.89
CA PRO A 23 -20.25 11.18 -44.97
C PRO A 23 -19.25 11.62 -43.89
N GLU A 24 -19.18 12.92 -43.66
CA GLU A 24 -18.50 13.51 -42.51
C GLU A 24 -18.96 12.82 -41.21
N PRO A 25 -18.04 12.51 -40.28
CA PRO A 25 -18.44 12.06 -38.96
C PRO A 25 -19.12 13.24 -38.27
N GLN A 26 -20.45 13.17 -38.16
CA GLN A 26 -21.21 14.04 -37.28
C GLN A 26 -20.66 13.89 -35.86
N VAL A 27 -19.92 14.91 -35.43
CA VAL A 27 -19.56 15.12 -34.03
C VAL A 27 -20.87 15.40 -33.30
N SER A 28 -21.48 14.33 -32.78
CA SER A 28 -22.63 14.43 -31.91
C SER A 28 -22.20 15.14 -30.63
N ILE A 29 -22.60 16.41 -30.54
CA ILE A 29 -22.44 17.24 -29.37
C ILE A 29 -23.10 16.52 -28.19
N GLN A 30 -22.23 16.21 -27.24
CA GLN A 30 -22.46 15.71 -25.89
C GLN A 30 -23.92 15.72 -25.43
N LYS A 31 -24.41 14.49 -25.23
CA LYS A 31 -25.52 14.15 -24.36
C LYS A 31 -25.40 14.92 -23.04
N LYS A 32 -26.32 15.86 -22.83
CA LYS A 32 -26.61 16.49 -21.54
C LYS A 32 -26.70 15.36 -20.51
N THR A 33 -25.75 15.29 -19.58
CA THR A 33 -25.85 14.40 -18.42
C THR A 33 -27.05 14.85 -17.62
N ASP A 34 -28.18 14.17 -17.79
CA ASP A 34 -29.30 14.28 -16.87
C ASP A 34 -28.76 13.98 -15.48
N VAL A 35 -28.75 15.01 -14.63
CA VAL A 35 -28.46 14.90 -13.20
C VAL A 35 -29.66 14.16 -12.61
N SER A 36 -29.68 12.84 -12.79
CA SER A 36 -30.68 11.96 -12.23
C SER A 36 -30.67 12.16 -10.72
N ALA A 37 -31.81 12.50 -10.14
CA ALA A 37 -31.98 12.63 -8.70
C ALA A 37 -31.31 11.43 -7.99
N PRO A 38 -30.57 11.66 -6.89
CA PRO A 38 -29.85 10.59 -6.21
C PRO A 38 -30.83 9.45 -5.90
N SER A 39 -30.50 8.25 -6.38
CA SER A 39 -31.37 7.09 -6.22
C SER A 39 -31.77 6.93 -4.75
N LYS A 40 -33.01 6.49 -4.48
CA LYS A 40 -33.53 6.32 -3.11
C LYS A 40 -32.56 5.56 -2.17
N SER A 41 -31.73 4.68 -2.74
CA SER A 41 -30.64 3.96 -2.04
C SER A 41 -29.57 4.88 -1.44
N LYS A 42 -29.16 5.96 -2.11
CA LYS A 42 -28.14 6.90 -1.57
C LYS A 42 -28.68 7.67 -0.35
N ARG A 43 -29.96 8.02 -0.34
CA ARG A 43 -30.59 8.77 0.76
C ARG A 43 -30.74 7.92 2.01
N SER A 44 -31.13 6.65 1.89
CA SER A 44 -31.20 5.74 3.04
C SER A 44 -29.82 5.45 3.65
N ARG A 45 -28.77 5.34 2.83
CA ARG A 45 -27.37 5.18 3.29
C ARG A 45 -26.93 6.35 4.18
N LEU A 46 -27.17 7.59 3.73
CA LEU A 46 -26.83 8.80 4.48
C LEU A 46 -27.58 8.89 5.81
N ILE A 47 -28.85 8.48 5.84
CA ILE A 47 -29.64 8.45 7.08
C ILE A 47 -29.07 7.44 8.07
N LEU A 48 -28.73 6.23 7.63
CA LEU A 48 -28.20 5.20 8.52
C LEU A 48 -26.82 5.57 9.06
N LEU A 49 -25.97 6.15 8.21
CA LEU A 49 -24.68 6.73 8.62
C LEU A 49 -24.86 7.84 9.66
N ALA A 50 -25.85 8.72 9.46
CA ALA A 50 -26.16 9.78 10.42
C ALA A 50 -26.64 9.21 11.76
N ILE A 51 -27.48 8.17 11.76
CA ILE A 51 -27.94 7.49 12.98
C ILE A 51 -26.77 6.82 13.71
N ALA A 52 -25.95 6.04 12.99
CA ALA A 52 -24.78 5.37 13.58
C ALA A 52 -23.80 6.38 14.19
N ASN A 53 -23.55 7.49 13.49
CA ASN A 53 -22.73 8.59 13.99
C ASN A 53 -23.36 9.23 15.24
N PHE A 54 -24.67 9.50 15.23
CA PHE A 54 -25.37 10.08 16.38
C PHE A 54 -25.29 9.18 17.63
N LEU A 55 -25.53 7.87 17.48
CA LEU A 55 -25.44 6.91 18.57
C LEU A 55 -24.02 6.83 19.15
N PHE A 56 -23.01 6.83 18.26
CA PHE A 56 -21.61 6.83 18.67
C PHE A 56 -21.23 8.10 19.45
N LEU A 57 -21.65 9.27 18.97
CA LEU A 57 -21.42 10.54 19.66
C LEU A 57 -22.11 10.58 21.02
N GLY A 58 -23.34 10.03 21.11
CA GLY A 58 -24.03 9.84 22.37
C GLY A 58 -23.23 8.97 23.35
N PHE A 59 -22.68 7.85 22.88
CA PHE A 59 -21.85 6.97 23.70
C PHE A 59 -20.53 7.62 24.17
N VAL A 60 -19.85 8.37 23.29
CA VAL A 60 -18.66 9.14 23.68
C VAL A 60 -19.03 10.20 24.72
N SER A 61 -20.16 10.89 24.52
CA SER A 61 -20.65 11.91 25.45
C SER A 61 -21.07 11.37 26.82
N THR A 62 -21.44 10.10 26.96
CA THR A 62 -21.78 9.54 28.28
C THR A 62 -20.57 9.01 29.03
N LYS A 63 -19.50 8.64 28.32
CA LYS A 63 -18.31 8.03 28.92
C LYS A 63 -17.30 9.02 29.50
N TYR A 64 -17.22 10.22 28.93
CA TYR A 64 -16.24 11.23 29.33
C TYR A 64 -16.88 12.31 30.22
N LYS A 65 -16.20 12.68 31.32
CA LYS A 65 -16.58 13.84 32.15
C LYS A 65 -15.96 15.08 31.52
N PHE A 66 -16.78 15.93 30.92
CA PHE A 66 -16.31 17.16 30.26
C PHE A 66 -16.22 18.31 31.27
N LYS A 67 -15.13 19.08 31.20
CA LYS A 67 -14.97 20.29 32.00
C LYS A 67 -15.50 21.54 31.31
N SER A 68 -15.54 21.54 29.97
CA SER A 68 -16.02 22.67 29.18
C SER A 68 -16.75 22.22 27.90
N THR A 69 -17.54 23.13 27.32
CA THR A 69 -18.19 22.93 26.02
C THR A 69 -17.20 22.84 24.87
N SER A 70 -16.07 23.57 24.93
CA SER A 70 -14.99 23.50 23.94
C SER A 70 -14.27 22.15 23.96
N GLN A 71 -14.09 21.56 25.14
CA GLN A 71 -13.52 20.22 25.27
C GLN A 71 -14.47 19.16 24.70
N LEU A 72 -15.77 19.27 25.00
CA LEU A 72 -16.78 18.39 24.43
C LEU A 72 -16.80 18.45 22.90
N THR A 73 -16.82 19.66 22.31
CA THR A 73 -16.84 19.80 20.85
C THR A 73 -15.56 19.26 20.20
N ALA A 74 -14.40 19.47 20.80
CA ALA A 74 -13.14 18.94 20.29
C ALA A 74 -13.05 17.41 20.38
N ILE A 75 -13.51 16.82 21.49
CA ILE A 75 -13.57 15.35 21.64
C ILE A 75 -14.55 14.76 20.64
N LEU A 76 -15.74 15.35 20.47
CA LEU A 76 -16.72 14.89 19.50
C LEU A 76 -16.19 15.02 18.06
N ALA A 77 -15.56 16.14 17.70
CA ALA A 77 -14.98 16.36 16.39
C ALA A 77 -13.85 15.35 16.09
N THR A 78 -12.99 15.08 17.08
CA THR A 78 -11.90 14.10 16.93
C THR A 78 -12.44 12.68 16.82
N ALA A 79 -13.42 12.33 17.65
CA ALA A 79 -14.08 11.05 17.59
C ALA A 79 -14.76 10.85 16.22
N GLN A 80 -15.37 11.90 15.66
CA GLN A 80 -15.89 11.89 14.29
C GLN A 80 -14.79 11.67 13.26
N LEU A 81 -13.70 12.45 13.30
CA LEU A 81 -12.60 12.31 12.33
C LEU A 81 -12.00 10.90 12.32
N MET A 82 -11.94 10.24 13.47
CA MET A 82 -11.45 8.87 13.60
C MET A 82 -12.48 7.80 13.16
N PHE A 83 -13.78 8.04 13.36
CA PHE A 83 -14.83 7.06 13.04
C PHE A 83 -15.43 7.20 11.64
N ILE A 84 -15.48 8.41 11.08
CA ILE A 84 -15.99 8.66 9.73
C ILE A 84 -15.37 7.72 8.70
N PRO A 85 -14.04 7.51 8.62
CA PRO A 85 -13.48 6.64 7.58
C PRO A 85 -13.91 5.17 7.76
N SER A 86 -14.06 4.70 9.00
CA SER A 86 -14.62 3.38 9.30
C SER A 86 -16.08 3.25 8.88
N LEU A 87 -16.90 4.27 9.18
CA LEU A 87 -18.31 4.31 8.80
C LEU A 87 -18.50 4.38 7.28
N LEU A 88 -17.70 5.19 6.58
CA LEU A 88 -17.69 5.25 5.12
C LEU A 88 -17.31 3.89 4.52
N SER A 89 -16.24 3.26 5.02
CA SER A 89 -15.81 1.94 4.58
C SER A 89 -16.89 0.88 4.79
N LEU A 90 -17.52 0.87 5.98
CA LEU A 90 -18.62 -0.03 6.30
C LEU A 90 -19.82 0.21 5.39
N ALA A 91 -20.17 1.48 5.14
CA ALA A 91 -21.35 1.82 4.36
C ALA A 91 -21.21 1.41 2.89
N ILE A 92 -20.01 1.53 2.33
CA ILE A 92 -19.70 1.05 0.98
C ILE A 92 -19.72 -0.48 0.98
N GLY A 93 -19.08 -1.11 1.96
CA GLY A 93 -18.98 -2.55 2.07
C GLY A 93 -20.32 -3.29 2.23
N VAL A 94 -21.21 -2.78 3.07
CA VAL A 94 -22.49 -3.42 3.42
C VAL A 94 -23.65 -2.93 2.55
N PHE A 95 -23.77 -1.61 2.36
CA PHE A 95 -24.99 -1.03 1.79
C PHE A 95 -24.89 -0.74 0.30
N ASP A 96 -23.72 -0.88 -0.32
CA ASP A 96 -23.63 -0.76 -1.77
C ASP A 96 -24.11 -2.02 -2.50
N MET A 97 -25.39 -2.34 -2.31
CA MET A 97 -26.07 -3.46 -2.94
C MET A 97 -26.44 -3.22 -4.41
N SER A 98 -25.82 -2.24 -5.08
CA SER A 98 -26.03 -2.08 -6.53
C SER A 98 -25.71 -3.41 -7.19
N SER A 99 -26.64 -3.94 -7.99
CA SER A 99 -26.45 -5.20 -8.73
C SER A 99 -25.28 -5.11 -9.72
N SER A 100 -24.81 -3.89 -10.02
CA SER A 100 -23.66 -3.61 -10.87
C SER A 100 -22.31 -3.55 -10.14
N ALA A 101 -22.30 -3.49 -8.80
CA ALA A 101 -21.05 -3.34 -8.04
C ALA A 101 -20.24 -4.65 -8.08
N LEU A 102 -18.96 -4.55 -8.40
CA LEU A 102 -18.07 -5.71 -8.42
C LEU A 102 -17.76 -6.15 -6.98
N PRO A 103 -17.61 -7.45 -6.70
CA PRO A 103 -17.45 -7.94 -5.32
C PRO A 103 -16.28 -7.30 -4.56
N HIS A 104 -15.17 -7.00 -5.24
CA HIS A 104 -14.01 -6.35 -4.63
C HIS A 104 -14.29 -4.94 -4.13
N GLN A 105 -15.23 -4.22 -4.76
CA GLN A 105 -15.65 -2.89 -4.33
C GLN A 105 -16.36 -2.93 -2.97
N ARG A 106 -16.83 -4.11 -2.55
CA ARG A 106 -17.44 -4.33 -1.24
C ARG A 106 -16.46 -4.94 -0.24
N TYR A 107 -15.73 -5.98 -0.64
CA TYR A 107 -14.90 -6.74 0.28
C TYR A 107 -13.68 -5.97 0.76
N ILE A 108 -13.05 -5.15 -0.09
CA ILE A 108 -11.88 -4.35 0.32
C ILE A 108 -12.25 -3.32 1.41
N PRO A 109 -13.34 -2.53 1.27
CA PRO A 109 -13.82 -1.68 2.36
C PRO A 109 -14.22 -2.46 3.63
N LEU A 110 -14.83 -3.65 3.48
CA LEU A 110 -15.15 -4.48 4.64
C LEU A 110 -13.90 -4.98 5.36
N ALA A 111 -12.81 -5.28 4.65
CA ALA A 111 -11.56 -5.67 5.29
C ALA A 111 -10.91 -4.52 6.06
N ALA A 112 -11.01 -3.27 5.60
CA ALA A 112 -10.55 -2.14 6.40
C ALA A 112 -11.24 -2.10 7.77
N VAL A 113 -12.56 -2.29 7.80
CA VAL A 113 -13.33 -2.36 9.06
C VAL A 113 -13.02 -3.64 9.84
N GLY A 114 -12.92 -4.77 9.14
CA GLY A 114 -12.59 -6.08 9.73
C GLY A 114 -11.22 -6.08 10.41
N THR A 115 -10.23 -5.38 9.84
CA THR A 115 -8.92 -5.18 10.45
C THR A 115 -9.01 -4.37 11.73
N ILE A 116 -9.77 -3.26 11.74
CA ILE A 116 -9.97 -2.47 12.96
C ILE A 116 -10.61 -3.32 14.05
N VAL A 117 -11.62 -4.12 13.72
CA VAL A 117 -12.24 -5.06 14.67
C VAL A 117 -11.24 -6.12 15.11
N GLY A 118 -10.45 -6.67 14.18
CA GLY A 118 -9.40 -7.65 14.45
C GLY A 118 -8.33 -7.13 15.42
N ASN A 119 -7.96 -5.85 15.32
CA ASN A 119 -7.01 -5.19 16.23
C ASN A 119 -7.56 -5.02 17.65
N LEU A 120 -8.88 -5.17 17.85
CA LEU A 120 -9.49 -5.21 19.19
C LEU A 120 -9.47 -6.62 19.79
N LEU A 121 -9.17 -7.65 19.01
CA LEU A 121 -9.06 -9.02 19.46
C LEU A 121 -7.65 -9.32 19.99
N PRO A 122 -7.48 -10.36 20.82
CA PRO A 122 -6.16 -10.87 21.14
C PRO A 122 -5.35 -11.21 19.88
N SER A 123 -4.03 -10.99 19.91
CA SER A 123 -3.13 -11.17 18.75
C SER A 123 -3.22 -12.56 18.12
N TYR A 124 -3.38 -13.61 18.93
CA TYR A 124 -3.57 -14.98 18.44
C TYR A 124 -4.86 -15.17 17.65
N LEU A 125 -5.95 -14.49 18.04
CA LEU A 125 -7.21 -14.62 17.32
C LEU A 125 -7.17 -13.83 16.01
N SER A 126 -6.61 -12.62 16.05
CA SER A 126 -6.43 -11.79 14.84
C SER A 126 -5.52 -12.48 13.81
N SER A 127 -4.37 -13.00 14.25
CA SER A 127 -3.46 -13.75 13.38
C SER A 127 -4.07 -15.05 12.86
N ALA A 128 -4.89 -15.76 13.64
CA ALA A 128 -5.63 -16.94 13.17
C ALA A 128 -6.63 -16.59 12.06
N LEU A 129 -7.37 -15.49 12.21
CA LEU A 129 -8.31 -15.00 11.18
C LEU A 129 -7.58 -14.63 9.88
N ALA A 130 -6.45 -13.91 9.98
CA ALA A 130 -5.62 -13.59 8.82
C ALA A 130 -5.07 -14.87 8.15
N ASN A 131 -4.65 -15.85 8.95
CA ASN A 131 -4.18 -17.14 8.46
C ASN A 131 -5.26 -17.89 7.68
N LEU A 132 -6.45 -17.98 8.25
CA LEU A 132 -7.61 -18.62 7.63
C LEU A 132 -7.96 -17.93 6.30
N ALA A 133 -7.93 -16.60 6.25
CA ALA A 133 -8.16 -15.85 5.02
C ALA A 133 -7.12 -16.18 3.93
N ILE A 134 -5.84 -16.28 4.29
CA ILE A 134 -4.76 -16.68 3.38
C ILE A 134 -4.99 -18.11 2.85
N VAL A 135 -5.37 -19.06 3.71
CA VAL A 135 -5.67 -20.44 3.29
C VAL A 135 -6.86 -20.49 2.33
N ILE A 136 -7.96 -19.80 2.67
CA ILE A 136 -9.15 -19.71 1.81
C ILE A 136 -8.79 -19.12 0.45
N PHE A 137 -7.95 -18.08 0.42
CA PHE A 137 -7.46 -17.49 -0.82
C PHE A 137 -6.64 -18.49 -1.65
N GLY A 138 -5.69 -19.18 -1.02
CA GLY A 138 -4.87 -20.21 -1.68
C GLY A 138 -5.73 -21.31 -2.31
N LEU A 139 -6.77 -21.76 -1.60
CA LEU A 139 -7.71 -22.75 -2.13
C LEU A 139 -8.62 -22.21 -3.22
N SER A 140 -9.01 -20.93 -3.16
CA SER A 140 -9.92 -20.34 -4.14
C SER A 140 -9.22 -19.89 -5.43
N SER A 141 -7.90 -19.73 -5.40
CA SER A 141 -7.08 -19.29 -6.54
C SER A 141 -6.52 -20.43 -7.40
N ARG A 142 -6.95 -21.69 -7.17
CA ARG A 142 -6.50 -22.87 -7.91
C ARG A 142 -7.08 -22.88 -9.33
N PRO A 143 -6.27 -22.81 -10.41
CA PRO A 143 -6.78 -22.87 -11.77
C PRO A 143 -7.29 -24.27 -12.08
N LEU A 144 -8.31 -24.35 -12.93
CA LEU A 144 -8.66 -25.62 -13.56
C LEU A 144 -7.50 -26.09 -14.43
N PRO A 145 -7.12 -27.37 -14.38
CA PRO A 145 -6.12 -27.92 -15.29
C PRO A 145 -6.62 -27.70 -16.73
N LYS A 146 -5.84 -26.97 -17.52
CA LYS A 146 -6.12 -26.83 -18.95
C LYS A 146 -5.97 -28.21 -19.57
N LYS A 147 -6.95 -28.67 -20.35
CA LYS A 147 -6.71 -29.76 -21.31
C LYS A 147 -5.64 -29.28 -22.28
N ASP A 148 -4.70 -30.16 -22.60
CA ASP A 148 -3.53 -29.87 -23.43
C ASP A 148 -3.93 -29.43 -24.84
N ASP A 149 -4.16 -28.13 -25.03
CA ASP A 149 -4.20 -27.53 -26.36
C ASP A 149 -2.78 -27.04 -26.69
N GLU A 150 -2.12 -27.78 -27.58
CA GLU A 150 -0.71 -27.66 -28.00
C GLU A 150 -0.33 -26.33 -28.68
N VAL A 151 -1.20 -25.32 -28.76
CA VAL A 151 -1.08 -24.22 -29.73
C VAL A 151 -0.94 -22.84 -29.07
N VAL A 152 -0.04 -22.62 -28.08
CA VAL A 152 0.32 -21.23 -27.67
C VAL A 152 1.75 -21.12 -27.07
N GLN A 153 2.80 -21.65 -27.69
CA GLN A 153 4.17 -21.48 -27.14
C GLN A 153 4.81 -20.12 -27.44
N THR A 154 4.51 -19.49 -28.58
CA THR A 154 5.23 -18.28 -29.03
C THR A 154 4.75 -17.00 -28.35
N GLN A 155 3.44 -16.90 -28.03
CA GLN A 155 2.86 -15.74 -27.32
C GLN A 155 3.26 -15.73 -25.83
N GLN A 156 3.52 -16.91 -25.28
CA GLN A 156 3.84 -17.13 -23.86
C GLN A 156 5.18 -16.50 -23.45
N LYS A 157 6.19 -16.46 -24.34
CA LYS A 157 7.50 -15.83 -24.03
C LYS A 157 7.43 -14.31 -23.94
N SER A 158 6.69 -13.64 -24.84
CA SER A 158 6.52 -12.17 -24.78
C SER A 158 5.64 -11.72 -23.62
N ASP A 159 4.72 -12.59 -23.17
CA ASP A 159 3.85 -12.34 -22.02
C ASP A 159 4.56 -12.61 -20.69
N PHE A 160 5.52 -13.54 -20.66
CA PHE A 160 6.36 -13.77 -19.49
C PHE A 160 7.22 -12.55 -19.13
N LEU A 161 7.89 -11.94 -20.12
CA LEU A 161 8.73 -10.74 -19.95
C LEU A 161 7.93 -9.50 -19.51
N ALA A 162 6.75 -9.30 -20.09
CA ALA A 162 5.91 -8.14 -19.76
C ALA A 162 5.02 -8.34 -18.52
N GLY A 163 4.77 -9.58 -18.10
CA GLY A 163 3.97 -9.94 -16.94
C GLY A 163 4.85 -10.22 -15.70
N PRO A 164 4.96 -11.48 -15.23
CA PRO A 164 5.63 -11.82 -13.97
C PRO A 164 7.09 -11.38 -13.90
N LEU A 165 7.89 -11.61 -14.96
CA LEU A 165 9.31 -11.30 -14.94
C LEU A 165 9.56 -9.80 -14.79
N GLY A 166 8.77 -8.96 -15.46
CA GLY A 166 8.86 -7.51 -15.32
C GLY A 166 8.52 -7.03 -13.91
N THR A 167 7.59 -7.69 -13.22
CA THR A 167 7.28 -7.39 -11.81
C THR A 167 8.40 -7.87 -10.89
N VAL A 168 8.99 -9.04 -11.13
CA VAL A 168 10.16 -9.54 -10.39
C VAL A 168 11.36 -8.60 -10.56
N LEU A 169 11.63 -8.13 -11.78
CA LEU A 169 12.68 -7.15 -12.03
C LEU A 169 12.41 -5.83 -11.30
N ALA A 170 11.16 -5.35 -11.31
CA ALA A 170 10.79 -4.15 -10.54
C ALA A 170 10.98 -4.37 -9.03
N ALA A 171 10.69 -5.56 -8.51
CA ALA A 171 10.94 -5.91 -7.12
C ALA A 171 12.44 -5.90 -6.81
N PHE A 172 13.27 -6.50 -7.68
CA PHE A 172 14.72 -6.48 -7.53
C PHE A 172 15.30 -5.05 -7.52
N VAL A 173 14.84 -4.19 -8.43
CA VAL A 173 15.22 -2.77 -8.46
C VAL A 173 14.80 -2.08 -7.15
N MET A 174 13.57 -2.31 -6.70
CA MET A 174 13.06 -1.73 -5.45
C MET A 174 13.87 -2.20 -4.23
N THR A 175 14.17 -3.50 -4.11
CA THR A 175 15.02 -4.05 -3.04
C THR A 175 16.43 -3.45 -3.09
N THR A 176 17.01 -3.31 -4.27
CA THR A 176 18.32 -2.67 -4.44
C THR A 176 18.28 -1.22 -3.94
N MET A 177 17.22 -0.47 -4.27
CA MET A 177 17.04 0.89 -3.78
C MET A 177 16.89 0.95 -2.26
N LEU A 178 16.16 0.01 -1.63
CA LEU A 178 16.06 -0.06 -0.17
C LEU A 178 17.40 -0.36 0.51
N LEU A 179 18.22 -1.24 -0.08
CA LEU A 179 19.56 -1.55 0.43
C LEU A 179 20.49 -0.33 0.33
N ILE A 180 20.48 0.34 -0.83
CA ILE A 180 21.25 1.59 -1.03
C ILE A 180 20.78 2.65 -0.03
N GLU A 181 19.47 2.82 0.12
CA GLU A 181 18.88 3.75 1.07
C GLU A 181 19.34 3.47 2.51
N ASN A 182 19.21 2.23 2.98
CA ASN A 182 19.63 1.82 4.33
C ASN A 182 21.09 2.18 4.58
N PHE A 183 21.96 1.83 3.63
CA PHE A 183 23.38 2.13 3.70
C PHE A 183 23.64 3.65 3.69
N CYS A 184 23.03 4.41 2.79
CA CYS A 184 23.19 5.87 2.73
C CYS A 184 22.72 6.57 4.01
N ILE A 185 21.61 6.12 4.60
CA ILE A 185 21.11 6.62 5.89
C ILE A 185 22.15 6.38 6.98
N TRP A 186 22.74 5.18 7.02
CA TRP A 186 23.84 4.86 7.92
C TRP A 186 25.02 5.81 7.71
N VAL A 187 25.50 5.98 6.48
CA VAL A 187 26.65 6.84 6.17
C VAL A 187 26.42 8.25 6.70
N VAL A 188 25.27 8.85 6.37
CA VAL A 188 24.95 10.23 6.74
C VAL A 188 24.81 10.37 8.26
N SER A 189 24.16 9.40 8.91
CA SER A 189 23.92 9.47 10.36
C SER A 189 25.19 9.21 11.18
N ALA A 190 26.04 8.26 10.76
CA ALA A 190 27.29 7.95 11.43
C ALA A 190 28.33 9.08 11.26
N THR A 191 28.36 9.72 10.08
CA THR A 191 29.33 10.80 9.78
C THR A 191 28.90 12.18 10.29
N TYR A 192 27.67 12.32 10.77
CA TYR A 192 27.19 13.58 11.34
C TYR A 192 27.78 13.81 12.75
N LYS A 193 28.95 14.47 12.80
CA LYS A 193 29.70 14.68 14.05
C LYS A 193 28.87 15.33 15.17
N ALA A 194 27.99 16.26 14.83
CA ALA A 194 27.18 16.98 15.80
C ALA A 194 26.21 16.06 16.57
N SER A 195 25.78 14.93 15.99
CA SER A 195 24.91 13.96 16.68
C SER A 195 25.64 12.96 17.57
N GLN A 196 26.98 12.94 17.55
CA GLN A 196 27.78 12.02 18.37
C GLN A 196 27.88 12.46 19.83
N ASN A 197 27.55 13.72 20.15
CA ASN A 197 27.51 14.20 21.53
C ASN A 197 26.24 15.04 21.77
N LYS A 198 25.62 14.85 22.93
CA LYS A 198 24.39 15.54 23.32
C LYS A 198 24.58 17.05 23.45
N GLU A 199 25.79 17.49 23.81
CA GLU A 199 26.14 18.91 23.95
C GLU A 199 26.28 19.62 22.59
N THR A 200 26.68 18.88 21.55
CA THR A 200 26.86 19.41 20.20
C THR A 200 25.63 19.24 19.30
N LEU A 201 24.62 18.50 19.78
CA LEU A 201 23.42 18.20 19.01
C LEU A 201 22.62 19.48 18.77
N PRO A 202 22.32 19.84 17.51
CA PRO A 202 21.53 21.04 17.22
C PRO A 202 20.11 20.89 17.74
N ALA A 203 19.52 22.00 18.17
CA ALA A 203 18.10 22.04 18.49
C ALA A 203 17.26 21.69 17.25
N PRO A 204 16.11 21.00 17.42
CA PRO A 204 15.22 20.70 16.32
C PRO A 204 14.67 21.98 15.69
N LEU A 205 14.34 21.92 14.41
CA LEU A 205 13.70 23.02 13.71
C LEU A 205 12.28 23.23 14.23
N GLN A 206 11.76 24.44 14.07
CA GLN A 206 10.38 24.73 14.39
C GLN A 206 9.44 24.00 13.41
N ASP A 207 8.57 23.15 13.95
CA ASP A 207 7.51 22.49 13.20
C ASP A 207 6.13 23.00 13.61
N ASN A 208 5.54 23.86 12.77
CA ASN A 208 4.22 24.41 13.02
C ASN A 208 3.13 23.34 13.06
N GLY A 209 3.27 22.26 12.27
CA GLY A 209 2.32 21.15 12.29
C GLY A 209 2.31 20.45 13.64
N GLN A 210 3.49 20.12 14.17
CA GLN A 210 3.62 19.56 15.50
C GLN A 210 3.10 20.50 16.59
N LEU A 211 3.38 21.82 16.51
CA LEU A 211 2.89 22.80 17.47
C LEU A 211 1.36 22.84 17.51
N ILE A 212 0.71 22.87 16.34
CA ILE A 212 -0.76 22.83 16.24
C ILE A 212 -1.31 21.53 16.81
N MET A 213 -0.70 20.37 16.47
CA MET A 213 -1.16 19.09 17.01
C MET A 213 -1.00 19.01 18.53
N ARG A 214 0.13 19.47 19.08
CA ARG A 214 0.34 19.51 20.52
C ARG A 214 -0.66 20.41 21.23
N TYR A 215 -0.91 21.60 20.69
CA TYR A 215 -1.94 22.48 21.21
C TYR A 215 -3.31 21.81 21.18
N PHE A 216 -3.68 21.16 20.08
CA PHE A 216 -4.96 20.49 19.93
C PHE A 216 -5.13 19.32 20.93
N PHE A 217 -4.18 18.38 20.98
CA PHE A 217 -4.29 17.20 21.85
C PHE A 217 -4.14 17.56 23.34
N THR A 218 -3.19 18.43 23.68
CA THR A 218 -2.86 18.72 25.08
C THR A 218 -3.69 19.87 25.66
N SER A 219 -3.88 20.97 24.93
CA SER A 219 -4.57 22.15 25.46
C SER A 219 -6.07 22.13 25.20
N VAL A 220 -6.52 21.61 24.05
CA VAL A 220 -7.96 21.60 23.71
C VAL A 220 -8.64 20.33 24.21
N MET A 221 -8.06 19.17 23.93
CA MET A 221 -8.67 17.89 24.32
C MET A 221 -8.27 17.42 25.73
N GLU A 222 -7.18 17.93 26.29
CA GLU A 222 -6.59 17.47 27.55
C GLU A 222 -6.28 15.96 27.55
N VAL A 223 -5.91 15.41 26.39
CA VAL A 223 -5.60 13.98 26.22
C VAL A 223 -4.09 13.78 26.28
N SER A 224 -3.66 12.73 26.99
CA SER A 224 -2.24 12.42 27.10
C SER A 224 -1.69 11.81 25.80
N LYS A 225 -0.39 12.00 25.54
CA LYS A 225 0.28 11.40 24.36
C LYS A 225 0.03 9.88 24.28
N LYS A 226 0.11 9.18 25.42
CA LYS A 226 -0.12 7.73 25.50
C LYS A 226 -1.51 7.31 25.05
N GLU A 227 -2.54 8.11 25.34
CA GLU A 227 -3.91 7.81 24.94
C GLU A 227 -4.12 7.99 23.44
N VAL A 228 -3.54 9.04 22.85
CA VAL A 228 -3.56 9.26 21.39
C VAL A 228 -2.92 8.09 20.66
N VAL A 229 -1.73 7.68 21.08
CA VAL A 229 -1.01 6.54 20.50
C VAL A 229 -1.79 5.23 20.69
N LYS A 230 -2.42 5.03 21.86
CA LYS A 230 -3.26 3.86 22.10
C LYS A 230 -4.45 3.80 21.14
N VAL A 231 -5.02 4.93 20.75
CA VAL A 231 -6.10 4.98 19.75
C VAL A 231 -5.55 4.71 18.35
N ARG A 232 -4.43 5.34 17.97
CA ARG A 232 -3.72 5.05 16.71
C ARG A 232 -3.46 3.56 16.55
N ASN A 233 -2.88 2.91 17.56
CA ASN A 233 -2.53 1.49 17.52
C ASN A 233 -3.74 0.55 17.42
N LYS A 234 -4.93 0.99 17.85
CA LYS A 234 -6.17 0.21 17.65
C LYS A 234 -6.70 0.30 16.23
N ILE A 235 -6.58 1.47 15.61
CA ILE A 235 -6.98 1.65 14.21
C ILE A 235 -5.95 0.95 13.31
N ASN A 236 -4.67 1.18 13.58
CA ASN A 236 -3.49 0.67 12.87
C ASN A 236 -3.66 0.68 11.35
N VAL A 237 -3.29 1.82 10.77
CA VAL A 237 -3.53 2.11 9.36
C VAL A 237 -2.66 1.22 8.47
N GLU A 238 -1.50 0.83 8.95
CA GLU A 238 -0.60 -0.09 8.26
C GLU A 238 -1.30 -1.43 8.00
N TRP A 239 -1.94 -2.02 9.01
CA TRP A 239 -2.71 -3.26 8.85
C TRP A 239 -3.93 -3.08 7.95
N ILE A 240 -4.61 -1.93 7.98
CA ILE A 240 -5.74 -1.63 7.08
C ILE A 240 -5.27 -1.63 5.62
N LEU A 241 -4.12 -1.01 5.36
CA LEU A 241 -3.54 -0.93 4.01
C LEU A 241 -3.01 -2.29 3.54
N VAL A 242 -2.40 -3.08 4.43
CA VAL A 242 -1.93 -4.44 4.12
C VAL A 242 -3.10 -5.39 3.85
N SER A 243 -4.19 -5.33 4.64
CA SER A 243 -5.38 -6.14 4.37
C SER A 243 -6.08 -5.74 3.08
N GLY A 244 -6.16 -4.43 2.82
CA GLY A 244 -6.63 -3.89 1.55
C GLY A 244 -5.78 -4.34 0.36
N LEU A 245 -4.45 -4.34 0.51
CA LEU A 245 -3.50 -4.86 -0.49
C LEU A 245 -3.76 -6.35 -0.76
N GLY A 246 -3.87 -7.16 0.29
CA GLY A 246 -4.13 -8.59 0.17
C GLY A 246 -5.40 -8.86 -0.63
N LEU A 247 -6.51 -8.20 -0.28
CA LEU A 247 -7.77 -8.34 -1.03
C LEU A 247 -7.74 -7.73 -2.42
N ALA A 248 -6.97 -6.67 -2.66
CA ALA A 248 -6.75 -6.14 -3.99
C ALA A 248 -6.04 -7.17 -4.89
N ILE A 249 -5.03 -7.87 -4.36
CA ILE A 249 -4.37 -8.98 -5.05
C ILE A 249 -5.37 -10.10 -5.34
N VAL A 250 -6.17 -10.50 -4.34
CA VAL A 250 -7.21 -11.52 -4.49
C VAL A 250 -8.20 -11.13 -5.59
N ALA A 251 -8.69 -9.90 -5.55
CA ALA A 251 -9.61 -9.38 -6.56
C ALA A 251 -8.99 -9.46 -7.95
N LEU A 252 -7.76 -8.94 -8.12
CA LEU A 252 -7.10 -8.89 -9.43
C LEU A 252 -6.85 -10.27 -10.02
N GLU A 253 -6.60 -11.27 -9.17
CA GLU A 253 -6.39 -12.65 -9.62
C GLU A 253 -7.71 -13.39 -9.89
N MET A 254 -8.70 -13.26 -9.01
CA MET A 254 -9.94 -14.06 -9.05
C MET A 254 -11.05 -13.48 -9.95
N ASP A 255 -10.96 -12.24 -10.40
CA ASP A 255 -12.10 -11.57 -11.03
C ASP A 255 -12.43 -12.04 -12.47
N GLY A 256 -11.70 -13.04 -13.00
CA GLY A 256 -12.11 -13.77 -14.20
C GLY A 256 -12.31 -12.88 -15.44
N GLY A 257 -11.61 -11.73 -15.50
CA GLY A 257 -11.65 -10.78 -16.62
C GLY A 257 -12.72 -9.68 -16.55
N ARG A 258 -13.46 -9.51 -15.44
CA ARG A 258 -14.38 -8.35 -15.30
C ARG A 258 -13.62 -7.05 -15.04
N MET A 259 -12.50 -7.11 -14.32
CA MET A 259 -11.57 -6.02 -14.11
C MET A 259 -10.61 -5.92 -15.29
N LYS A 260 -10.56 -4.73 -15.89
CA LYS A 260 -9.62 -4.37 -16.96
C LYS A 260 -8.20 -4.11 -16.45
N ARG A 261 -7.85 -4.61 -15.26
CA ARG A 261 -6.59 -4.34 -14.59
C ARG A 261 -5.86 -5.63 -14.30
N SER A 262 -4.56 -5.63 -14.53
CA SER A 262 -3.70 -6.78 -14.29
C SER A 262 -2.99 -6.72 -12.95
N LEU A 263 -2.95 -7.85 -12.23
CA LEU A 263 -2.18 -7.98 -10.99
C LEU A 263 -0.73 -7.52 -11.19
N TRP A 264 -0.10 -8.03 -12.26
CA TRP A 264 1.28 -7.72 -12.59
C TRP A 264 1.50 -6.25 -12.96
N GLY A 265 0.56 -5.64 -13.70
CA GLY A 265 0.63 -4.22 -14.06
C GLY A 265 0.51 -3.31 -12.85
N VAL A 266 -0.48 -3.56 -12.00
CA VAL A 266 -0.69 -2.79 -10.76
C VAL A 266 0.48 -2.97 -9.81
N GLY A 267 0.93 -4.22 -9.60
CA GLY A 267 2.08 -4.51 -8.75
C GLY A 267 3.37 -3.86 -9.24
N LYS A 268 3.63 -3.89 -10.56
CA LYS A 268 4.80 -3.22 -11.16
C LYS A 268 4.74 -1.71 -11.00
N ARG A 269 3.56 -1.09 -11.21
CA ARG A 269 3.35 0.35 -10.97
C ARG A 269 3.62 0.70 -9.51
N ALA A 270 3.14 -0.11 -8.56
CA ALA A 270 3.39 0.09 -7.13
C ALA A 270 4.88 -0.01 -6.78
N LEU A 271 5.57 -1.05 -7.26
CA LEU A 271 7.00 -1.26 -7.02
C LEU A 271 7.86 -0.12 -7.58
N TYR A 272 7.57 0.34 -8.81
CA TYR A 272 8.28 1.51 -9.36
C TYR A 272 7.94 2.80 -8.63
N THR A 273 6.68 3.00 -8.23
CA THR A 273 6.27 4.18 -7.46
C THR A 273 7.06 4.24 -6.16
N LEU A 274 7.07 3.13 -5.40
CA LEU A 274 7.82 3.04 -4.15
C LEU A 274 9.32 3.19 -4.40
N GLY A 275 9.89 2.46 -5.37
CA GLY A 275 11.32 2.50 -5.67
C GLY A 275 11.81 3.90 -6.06
N ILE A 276 11.07 4.64 -6.90
CA ILE A 276 11.40 6.02 -7.26
C ILE A 276 11.25 6.95 -6.06
N ALA A 277 10.18 6.82 -5.27
CA ALA A 277 9.98 7.64 -4.08
C ALA A 277 11.10 7.42 -3.05
N ARG A 278 11.52 6.17 -2.83
CA ARG A 278 12.69 5.80 -1.99
C ARG A 278 14.00 6.33 -2.57
N GLY A 279 14.17 6.28 -3.89
CA GLY A 279 15.33 6.86 -4.57
C GLY A 279 15.42 8.37 -4.35
N ILE A 280 14.33 9.11 -4.55
CA ILE A 280 14.26 10.55 -4.28
C ILE A 280 14.57 10.84 -2.81
N ARG A 281 13.95 10.09 -1.89
CA ARG A 281 14.21 10.19 -0.45
C ARG A 281 15.70 9.98 -0.14
N THR A 282 16.34 8.97 -0.73
CA THR A 282 17.77 8.66 -0.54
C THR A 282 18.64 9.81 -1.03
N PHE A 283 18.36 10.34 -2.23
CA PHE A 283 19.06 11.50 -2.75
C PHE A 283 18.91 12.72 -1.82
N SER A 284 17.69 13.00 -1.36
CA SER A 284 17.45 14.06 -0.36
C SER A 284 18.28 13.86 0.91
N PHE A 285 18.40 12.61 1.39
CA PHE A 285 19.23 12.26 2.54
C PHE A 285 20.72 12.62 2.36
N LEU A 286 21.24 12.40 1.15
CA LEU A 286 22.64 12.67 0.83
C LEU A 286 22.94 14.16 0.72
N ILE A 287 21.95 14.98 0.33
CA ILE A 287 22.13 16.42 0.13
C ILE A 287 21.64 17.29 1.29
N THR A 288 20.82 16.75 2.19
CA THR A 288 20.23 17.49 3.32
C THR A 288 20.30 16.68 4.61
N VAL A 289 20.79 17.32 5.67
CA VAL A 289 20.88 16.74 7.01
C VAL A 289 20.17 17.69 7.96
N LEU A 290 19.00 17.30 8.46
CA LEU A 290 18.22 18.09 9.42
C LEU A 290 18.30 17.50 10.83
N PRO A 291 18.33 18.36 11.87
CA PRO A 291 18.32 17.90 13.25
C PRO A 291 17.04 17.12 13.54
N SER A 292 17.19 15.98 14.22
CA SER A 292 16.07 15.15 14.66
C SER A 292 15.18 15.91 15.65
N GLN A 293 13.87 15.74 15.54
CA GLN A 293 12.94 16.16 16.60
C GLN A 293 13.11 15.36 17.90
N ASN A 294 13.69 14.15 17.81
CA ASN A 294 13.93 13.28 18.95
C ASN A 294 15.43 13.11 19.21
N PRO A 295 16.00 13.81 20.21
CA PRO A 295 17.44 13.75 20.49
C PRO A 295 17.90 12.36 20.95
N LYS A 296 16.99 11.50 21.42
CA LYS A 296 17.33 10.12 21.82
C LYS A 296 17.58 9.20 20.62
N CYS A 297 17.09 9.57 19.44
CA CYS A 297 17.15 8.73 18.26
C CYS A 297 18.60 8.32 17.94
N TYR A 298 19.52 9.28 17.85
CA TYR A 298 20.90 8.97 17.46
C TYR A 298 21.56 7.95 18.37
N PHE A 299 21.41 8.14 19.68
CA PHE A 299 22.02 7.31 20.70
C PHE A 299 21.36 5.92 20.84
N SER A 300 20.13 5.75 20.35
CA SER A 300 19.44 4.45 20.36
C SER A 300 19.65 3.64 19.07
N HIS A 301 19.94 4.30 17.95
CA HIS A 301 20.00 3.66 16.63
C HIS A 301 21.40 3.52 16.05
N PHE A 302 22.35 4.33 16.49
CA PHE A 302 23.71 4.34 15.94
C PHE A 302 24.76 4.12 17.04
N PRO A 303 25.73 3.22 16.83
CA PRO A 303 26.85 3.09 17.74
C PRO A 303 27.62 4.42 17.73
N THR A 304 27.93 4.89 18.93
CA THR A 304 28.64 6.15 19.14
C THR A 304 29.88 5.85 19.98
N PRO A 305 31.10 5.94 19.42
CA PRO A 305 31.45 6.34 18.06
C PRO A 305 31.16 5.24 17.00
N PRO A 306 31.03 5.61 15.71
CA PRO A 306 30.96 4.62 14.63
C PRO A 306 32.28 3.85 14.50
N PRO A 307 32.27 2.63 13.92
CA PRO A 307 33.50 1.86 13.73
C PRO A 307 34.50 2.60 12.83
N ASP A 308 35.78 2.61 13.22
CA ASP A 308 36.86 3.25 12.48
C ASP A 308 37.42 2.37 11.33
N GLU A 309 37.20 1.06 11.41
CA GLU A 309 37.64 0.10 10.40
C GLU A 309 36.61 -0.09 9.28
N TRP A 310 37.10 -0.21 8.04
CA TRP A 310 36.26 -0.27 6.84
C TRP A 310 35.30 -1.48 6.78
N ILE A 311 35.73 -2.68 7.19
CA ILE A 311 34.88 -3.88 7.17
C ILE A 311 33.73 -3.75 8.18
N PRO A 312 33.98 -3.53 9.49
CA PRO A 312 32.91 -3.32 10.46
C PRO A 312 31.96 -2.19 10.07
N TRP A 313 32.49 -1.10 9.52
CA TRP A 313 31.67 0.03 9.09
C TRP A 313 30.71 -0.31 7.94
N ILE A 314 31.18 -1.08 6.94
CA ILE A 314 30.33 -1.54 5.84
C ILE A 314 29.28 -2.53 6.36
N VAL A 315 29.68 -3.49 7.19
CA VAL A 315 28.78 -4.51 7.75
C VAL A 315 27.66 -3.84 8.54
N GLU A 316 27.99 -2.91 9.42
CA GLU A 316 27.01 -2.17 10.22
C GLU A 316 26.06 -1.35 9.34
N GLY A 317 26.57 -0.76 8.25
CA GLY A 317 25.75 -0.03 7.29
C GLY A 317 24.76 -0.88 6.48
N PHE A 318 24.99 -2.18 6.38
CA PHE A 318 24.05 -3.12 5.75
C PHE A 318 23.12 -3.80 6.77
N VAL A 319 23.32 -3.61 8.08
CA VAL A 319 22.34 -4.03 9.07
C VAL A 319 21.05 -3.23 8.85
N PRO A 320 19.90 -3.90 8.62
CA PRO A 320 18.64 -3.20 8.41
C PRO A 320 18.27 -2.35 9.62
N GLN A 321 18.23 -1.04 9.44
CA GLN A 321 17.79 -0.11 10.48
C GLN A 321 16.27 0.00 10.43
N ALA A 322 15.58 -0.98 11.03
CA ALA A 322 14.11 -1.09 11.02
C ALA A 322 13.40 0.17 11.57
N ASN A 323 14.09 0.92 12.44
CA ASN A 323 13.59 2.15 13.04
C ASN A 323 13.94 3.43 12.25
N GLY A 324 14.55 3.28 11.06
CA GLY A 324 14.89 4.40 10.18
C GLY A 324 16.13 5.20 10.58
N GLY A 325 16.33 6.32 9.87
CA GLY A 325 17.40 7.28 10.16
C GLY A 325 16.96 8.33 11.17
N CYS A 326 17.91 8.88 11.93
CA CYS A 326 17.62 9.92 12.93
C CYS A 326 17.73 11.34 12.40
N ASN A 327 18.48 11.54 11.31
CA ASN A 327 18.40 12.77 10.56
C ASN A 327 17.03 12.83 9.90
N ASP A 328 16.33 13.93 10.15
CA ASP A 328 14.96 14.02 9.66
C ASP A 328 14.91 14.51 8.21
N LEU A 329 13.81 14.18 7.58
CA LEU A 329 13.71 14.07 6.14
C LEU A 329 13.02 15.28 5.52
N ILE A 330 13.22 15.45 4.22
CA ILE A 330 12.25 16.17 3.38
C ILE A 330 11.12 15.22 2.94
N VAL A 331 11.35 13.90 2.95
CA VAL A 331 10.40 12.86 2.49
C VAL A 331 10.35 11.69 3.48
N SER A 332 9.24 11.52 4.20
CA SER A 332 9.06 10.38 5.12
C SER A 332 8.85 9.07 4.36
N GLY A 333 9.44 8.00 4.90
CA GLY A 333 9.52 6.67 4.32
C GLY A 333 8.30 5.87 4.69
N HIS A 334 7.87 6.02 5.96
CA HIS A 334 6.55 5.64 6.40
C HIS A 334 5.47 6.22 5.49
N ALA A 335 5.55 7.53 5.23
CA ALA A 335 4.62 8.20 4.31
C ALA A 335 4.72 7.65 2.87
N THR A 336 5.93 7.34 2.37
CA THR A 336 6.07 6.79 1.01
C THR A 336 5.42 5.40 0.87
N VAL A 337 5.56 4.54 1.89
CA VAL A 337 5.03 3.18 1.87
C VAL A 337 3.51 3.21 2.02
N THR A 338 3.00 3.86 3.06
CA THR A 338 1.55 3.94 3.34
C THR A 338 0.80 4.63 2.20
N SER A 339 1.35 5.71 1.64
CA SER A 339 0.76 6.36 0.45
C SER A 339 0.75 5.46 -0.78
N THR A 340 1.80 4.67 -1.01
CA THR A 340 1.86 3.77 -2.18
C THR A 340 0.80 2.67 -2.05
N LEU A 341 0.66 2.10 -0.86
CA LEU A 341 -0.38 1.12 -0.56
C LEU A 341 -1.78 1.74 -0.69
N ALA A 342 -1.99 2.97 -0.19
CA ALA A 342 -3.24 3.69 -0.33
C ALA A 342 -3.60 3.93 -1.81
N CYS A 343 -2.65 4.41 -2.62
CA CYS A 343 -2.83 4.58 -4.06
C CYS A 343 -3.19 3.26 -4.74
N MET A 344 -2.50 2.16 -4.40
CA MET A 344 -2.79 0.85 -4.96
C MET A 344 -4.20 0.38 -4.61
N VAL A 345 -4.54 0.34 -3.32
CA VAL A 345 -5.83 -0.14 -2.81
C VAL A 345 -6.99 0.68 -3.37
N THR A 346 -6.89 2.01 -3.30
CA THR A 346 -7.94 2.91 -3.80
C THR A 346 -8.10 2.84 -5.31
N SER A 347 -7.00 2.66 -6.06
CA SER A 347 -7.09 2.47 -7.50
C SER A 347 -7.84 1.19 -7.88
N VAL A 348 -7.68 0.10 -7.11
CA VAL A 348 -8.32 -1.19 -7.40
C VAL A 348 -9.81 -1.14 -7.09
N VAL A 349 -10.20 -0.49 -6.00
CA VAL A 349 -11.61 -0.32 -5.63
C VAL A 349 -12.32 0.67 -6.55
N GLY A 350 -11.68 1.78 -6.92
CA GLY A 350 -12.23 2.79 -7.83
C GLY A 350 -13.39 3.62 -7.27
N GLU A 351 -13.80 3.41 -6.01
CA GLU A 351 -14.89 4.15 -5.37
C GLU A 351 -14.39 5.44 -4.69
N PRO A 352 -14.93 6.62 -5.05
CA PRO A 352 -14.46 7.90 -4.50
C PRO A 352 -14.63 8.02 -2.98
N LEU A 353 -15.74 7.53 -2.44
CA LEU A 353 -16.01 7.59 -1.00
C LEU A 353 -15.05 6.71 -0.19
N PHE A 354 -14.68 5.54 -0.73
CA PHE A 354 -13.70 4.67 -0.09
C PHE A 354 -12.30 5.27 -0.21
N THR A 355 -11.99 5.89 -1.35
CA THR A 355 -10.74 6.63 -1.55
C THR A 355 -10.59 7.73 -0.50
N ALA A 356 -11.64 8.52 -0.27
CA ALA A 356 -11.65 9.52 0.80
C ALA A 356 -11.43 8.88 2.19
N ALA A 357 -12.10 7.77 2.48
CA ALA A 357 -11.94 7.06 3.76
C ALA A 357 -10.50 6.58 4.00
N ILE A 358 -9.86 5.97 3.00
CA ILE A 358 -8.46 5.53 3.11
C ILE A 358 -7.51 6.72 3.32
N TRP A 359 -7.67 7.80 2.57
CA TRP A 359 -6.82 8.98 2.75
C TRP A 359 -7.06 9.71 4.07
N MET A 360 -8.26 9.62 4.65
CA MET A 360 -8.52 10.06 6.02
C MET A 360 -7.77 9.20 7.04
N PHE A 361 -7.74 7.88 6.89
CA PHE A 361 -6.92 7.01 7.74
C PHE A 361 -5.45 7.36 7.65
N VAL A 362 -4.90 7.47 6.44
CA VAL A 362 -3.49 7.85 6.19
C VAL A 362 -3.18 9.22 6.80
N THR A 363 -4.06 10.20 6.62
CA THR A 363 -3.92 11.54 7.20
C THR A 363 -3.89 11.48 8.73
N MET A 364 -4.81 10.73 9.34
CA MET A 364 -4.87 10.59 10.80
C MET A 364 -3.58 9.98 11.34
N ASP A 365 -3.06 8.96 10.69
CA ASP A 365 -1.81 8.32 11.06
C ASP A 365 -0.63 9.30 11.00
N TYR A 366 -0.53 10.10 9.93
CA TYR A 366 0.51 11.13 9.81
C TYR A 366 0.40 12.21 10.88
N MET A 367 -0.82 12.64 11.21
CA MET A 367 -1.02 13.63 12.26
C MET A 367 -0.52 13.11 13.62
N VAL A 368 -0.69 11.82 13.90
CA VAL A 368 -0.16 11.22 15.12
C VAL A 368 1.37 11.12 15.07
N GLU A 369 1.97 10.66 13.97
CA GLU A 369 3.43 10.62 13.78
C GLU A 369 4.11 11.99 14.03
N VAL A 370 3.53 13.05 13.45
CA VAL A 370 3.97 14.44 13.64
C VAL A 370 3.79 14.89 15.09
N TYR A 371 2.66 14.56 15.71
CA TYR A 371 2.41 14.85 17.11
C TYR A 371 3.42 14.15 18.04
N GLU A 372 3.78 12.91 17.73
CA GLU A 372 4.75 12.14 18.50
C GLU A 372 6.16 12.70 18.38
N GLY A 373 6.45 13.38 17.27
CA GLY A 373 7.75 13.97 16.96
C GLY A 373 8.75 12.96 16.45
N PHE A 374 8.26 11.96 15.71
CA PHE A 374 9.11 11.06 14.94
C PHE A 374 9.50 11.65 13.59
N HIS A 375 8.69 12.59 13.09
CA HIS A 375 8.82 13.19 11.77
C HIS A 375 8.34 14.65 11.77
N TYR A 376 8.94 15.49 10.92
CA TYR A 376 8.43 16.84 10.65
C TYR A 376 7.14 16.76 9.83
N SER A 377 6.19 17.65 10.11
CA SER A 377 4.95 17.69 9.33
C SER A 377 5.17 17.78 7.82
N VAL A 378 6.17 18.55 7.38
CA VAL A 378 6.49 18.71 5.95
C VAL A 378 6.87 17.39 5.29
N ASP A 379 7.58 16.50 5.99
CA ASP A 379 8.12 15.28 5.38
C ASP A 379 7.03 14.23 5.11
N MET A 380 6.02 14.17 5.98
CA MET A 380 4.88 13.27 5.88
C MET A 380 4.00 13.68 4.71
N TRP A 381 3.65 14.97 4.66
CA TRP A 381 2.80 15.53 3.62
C TRP A 381 3.48 15.53 2.26
N LEU A 382 4.75 15.94 2.20
CA LEU A 382 5.50 15.92 0.95
C LEU A 382 5.71 14.49 0.44
N GLY A 383 5.97 13.53 1.33
CA GLY A 383 6.02 12.11 0.95
C GLY A 383 4.72 11.62 0.30
N ALA A 384 3.57 12.00 0.84
CA ALA A 384 2.28 11.65 0.28
C ALA A 384 1.98 12.31 -1.07
N ILE A 385 2.27 13.60 -1.20
CA ILE A 385 2.12 14.34 -2.46
C ILE A 385 3.04 13.75 -3.53
N LEU A 386 4.30 13.51 -3.18
CA LEU A 386 5.30 12.94 -4.07
C LEU A 386 4.87 11.57 -4.60
N VAL A 387 4.40 10.69 -3.72
CA VAL A 387 3.92 9.37 -4.12
C VAL A 387 2.70 9.46 -5.03
N ASN A 388 1.72 10.32 -4.72
CA ASN A 388 0.56 10.51 -5.60
C ASN A 388 0.99 11.03 -6.99
N PHE A 389 1.93 11.97 -7.04
CA PHE A 389 2.47 12.48 -8.28
C PHE A 389 3.16 11.39 -9.11
N ILE A 390 4.06 10.61 -8.49
CA ILE A 390 4.75 9.50 -9.16
C ILE A 390 3.74 8.44 -9.61
N TRP A 391 2.81 8.06 -8.74
CA TRP A 391 1.78 7.07 -9.03
C TRP A 391 0.98 7.45 -10.28
N ASN A 392 0.52 8.71 -10.35
CA ASN A 392 -0.23 9.21 -11.50
C ASN A 392 0.63 9.28 -12.77
N THR A 393 1.89 9.69 -12.66
CA THR A 393 2.85 9.72 -13.77
C THR A 393 3.10 8.32 -14.34
N LEU A 394 3.12 7.30 -13.48
CA LEU A 394 3.34 5.90 -13.86
C LEU A 394 2.06 5.15 -14.29
N ALA A 395 0.94 5.84 -14.50
CA ALA A 395 -0.30 5.20 -14.99
C ALA A 395 -0.09 4.44 -16.33
N SER A 396 0.80 4.93 -17.19
CA SER A 396 1.12 4.31 -18.49
C SER A 396 1.79 2.94 -18.36
N VAL A 397 2.55 2.69 -17.28
CA VAL A 397 3.21 1.40 -17.01
C VAL A 397 2.19 0.27 -16.91
N GLU A 398 1.02 0.59 -16.37
CA GLU A 398 -0.07 -0.35 -16.18
C GLU A 398 -0.87 -0.61 -17.46
N ASN A 399 -1.11 0.43 -18.27
CA ASN A 399 -1.92 0.38 -19.50
C ASN A 399 -1.42 -0.67 -20.50
N SER A 400 -0.11 -0.90 -20.55
CA SER A 400 0.50 -1.91 -21.42
C SER A 400 0.19 -3.35 -20.99
N ALA A 401 0.10 -3.59 -19.68
CA ALA A 401 -0.27 -4.90 -19.12
C ALA A 401 -1.79 -5.13 -19.19
N ASN A 402 -2.58 -4.07 -18.99
CA ASN A 402 -4.05 -4.12 -19.03
C ASN A 402 -4.57 -4.50 -20.42
N ARG A 403 -4.03 -3.91 -21.50
CA ARG A 403 -4.40 -4.28 -22.88
C ARG A 403 -4.20 -5.77 -23.20
N ARG A 404 -3.19 -6.41 -22.60
CA ARG A 404 -2.94 -7.84 -22.79
C ARG A 404 -3.90 -8.69 -21.97
N GLN A 405 -4.27 -8.24 -20.77
CA GLN A 405 -5.25 -8.93 -19.95
C GLN A 405 -6.65 -8.94 -20.56
N GLU A 406 -7.05 -7.88 -21.27
CA GLU A 406 -8.31 -7.86 -22.04
C GLU A 406 -8.34 -8.93 -23.15
N LEU A 407 -7.18 -9.31 -23.68
CA LEU A 407 -7.04 -10.33 -24.72
C LEU A 407 -6.85 -11.75 -24.15
N ALA A 408 -6.60 -11.89 -22.84
CA ALA A 408 -6.32 -13.17 -22.23
C ALA A 408 -7.61 -13.98 -21.99
N PRO A 409 -7.60 -15.31 -22.21
CA PRO A 409 -8.76 -16.14 -21.89
C PRO A 409 -9.07 -16.07 -20.40
N LYS A 410 -10.36 -16.04 -20.06
CA LYS A 410 -10.82 -15.99 -18.66
C LYS A 410 -10.24 -17.17 -17.89
N LYS A 411 -9.53 -16.88 -16.80
CA LYS A 411 -9.07 -17.92 -15.87
C LYS A 411 -10.29 -18.57 -15.23
N ALA A 412 -10.38 -19.89 -15.33
CA ALA A 412 -11.37 -20.68 -14.62
C ALA A 412 -10.70 -21.33 -13.41
N PHE A 413 -11.37 -21.28 -12.27
CA PHE A 413 -10.83 -21.75 -10.98
C PHE A 413 -11.63 -22.93 -10.45
N ILE A 414 -10.96 -23.81 -9.70
CA ILE A 414 -11.59 -24.94 -9.01
C ILE A 414 -12.44 -24.36 -7.87
N PRO A 415 -13.76 -24.63 -7.82
CA PRO A 415 -14.60 -24.24 -6.72
C PRO A 415 -14.05 -24.69 -5.37
N LEU A 416 -14.23 -23.89 -4.33
CA LEU A 416 -13.73 -24.20 -2.98
C LEU A 416 -14.28 -25.53 -2.44
N GLN A 417 -15.54 -25.85 -2.77
CA GLN A 417 -16.21 -27.09 -2.40
C GLN A 417 -15.56 -28.35 -3.01
N ASP A 418 -14.81 -28.19 -4.10
CA ASP A 418 -14.08 -29.27 -4.78
C ASP A 418 -12.63 -29.36 -4.28
N ALA A 419 -12.30 -28.72 -3.15
CA ALA A 419 -10.99 -28.83 -2.52
C ALA A 419 -10.78 -30.22 -1.90
N THR A 420 -9.69 -30.88 -2.29
CA THR A 420 -9.30 -32.14 -1.67
C THR A 420 -8.63 -31.89 -0.32
N ILE A 421 -8.58 -32.91 0.55
CA ILE A 421 -7.82 -32.84 1.81
C ILE A 421 -6.34 -32.56 1.52
N SER A 422 -5.80 -33.12 0.42
CA SER A 422 -4.42 -32.86 0.00
C SER A 422 -4.20 -31.38 -0.33
N ASP A 423 -5.13 -30.74 -1.05
CA ASP A 423 -5.08 -29.31 -1.31
C ASP A 423 -5.14 -28.51 0.00
N PHE A 424 -6.10 -28.82 0.86
CA PHE A 424 -6.23 -28.16 2.15
C PHE A 424 -4.93 -28.22 2.96
N MET A 425 -4.33 -29.41 3.09
CA MET A 425 -3.05 -29.57 3.80
C MET A 425 -1.93 -28.79 3.12
N LYS A 426 -1.82 -28.88 1.79
CA LYS A 426 -0.79 -28.19 1.01
C LYS A 426 -0.80 -26.68 1.27
N TYR A 427 -1.97 -26.03 1.19
CA TYR A 427 -2.13 -24.59 1.40
C TYR A 427 -2.09 -24.18 2.89
N SER A 428 -2.49 -25.07 3.80
CA SER A 428 -2.50 -24.77 5.24
C SER A 428 -1.10 -24.81 5.86
N VAL A 429 -0.21 -25.73 5.44
CA VAL A 429 1.13 -25.87 6.02
C VAL A 429 1.93 -24.56 6.09
N PRO A 430 2.16 -23.82 4.98
CA PRO A 430 2.94 -22.59 5.04
C PRO A 430 2.22 -21.50 5.84
N ALA A 431 0.89 -21.47 5.82
CA ALA A 431 0.11 -20.50 6.59
C ALA A 431 0.24 -20.81 8.09
N VAL A 432 -0.02 -22.04 8.53
CA VAL A 432 0.13 -22.46 9.93
C VAL A 432 1.54 -22.18 10.44
N GLY A 433 2.60 -22.46 9.67
CA GLY A 433 3.96 -22.11 10.09
C GLY A 433 4.14 -20.61 10.34
N SER A 434 3.55 -19.74 9.49
CA SER A 434 3.53 -18.29 9.76
C SER A 434 2.77 -17.95 11.04
N TYR A 435 1.62 -18.59 11.29
CA TYR A 435 0.84 -18.40 12.52
C TYR A 435 1.64 -18.79 13.77
N LEU A 436 2.31 -19.93 13.74
CA LEU A 436 3.11 -20.42 14.86
C LEU A 436 4.25 -19.45 15.20
N GLN A 437 4.93 -18.91 14.17
CA GLN A 437 5.99 -17.92 14.37
C GLN A 437 5.46 -16.60 14.92
N LEU A 438 4.35 -16.07 14.38
CA LEU A 438 3.77 -14.79 14.82
C LEU A 438 3.21 -14.82 16.25
N ASN A 439 2.84 -16.00 16.75
CA ASN A 439 2.32 -16.16 18.11
C ASN A 439 3.38 -16.57 19.13
N GLY A 440 4.66 -16.51 18.75
CA GLY A 440 5.77 -16.83 19.64
C GLY A 440 5.86 -18.30 20.04
N ILE A 441 5.17 -19.20 19.32
CA ILE A 441 5.33 -20.66 19.51
C ILE A 441 6.70 -21.08 18.97
N ILE A 442 7.11 -20.49 17.85
CA ILE A 442 8.51 -20.50 17.42
C ILE A 442 9.17 -19.23 18.00
N PRO A 443 10.34 -19.31 18.66
CA PRO A 443 10.97 -18.13 19.24
C PRO A 443 11.31 -17.07 18.19
N ASN A 444 11.22 -15.79 18.57
CA ASN A 444 11.42 -14.66 17.65
C ASN A 444 12.82 -14.61 17.04
N ASP A 445 13.84 -15.13 17.73
CA ASP A 445 15.21 -15.20 17.22
C ASP A 445 15.32 -16.09 15.97
N TYR A 446 14.34 -16.99 15.75
CA TYR A 446 14.28 -17.85 14.58
C TYR A 446 13.54 -17.22 13.39
N ALA A 447 12.91 -16.06 13.57
CA ALA A 447 12.07 -15.41 12.55
C ALA A 447 12.77 -15.25 11.19
N ASN A 448 14.00 -14.73 11.19
CA ASN A 448 14.79 -14.52 9.96
C ASN A 448 15.07 -15.85 9.26
N TYR A 449 15.42 -16.89 10.02
CA TYR A 449 15.71 -18.23 9.49
C TYR A 449 14.45 -18.86 8.89
N THR A 450 13.29 -18.70 9.55
CA THR A 450 12.00 -19.16 9.05
C THR A 450 11.66 -18.49 7.71
N ILE A 451 11.86 -17.17 7.61
CA ILE A 451 11.64 -16.41 6.36
C ILE A 451 12.58 -16.91 5.24
N ILE A 452 13.89 -17.04 5.52
CA ILE A 452 14.88 -17.54 4.55
C ILE A 452 14.52 -18.95 4.10
N LEU A 453 14.16 -19.83 5.03
CA LEU A 453 13.77 -21.21 4.72
C LEU A 453 12.55 -21.25 3.80
N TYR A 454 11.53 -20.44 4.06
CA TYR A 454 10.37 -20.35 3.17
C TYR A 454 10.78 -19.84 1.78
N PHE A 455 11.61 -18.79 1.69
CA PHE A 455 12.10 -18.29 0.42
C PHE A 455 12.87 -19.34 -0.37
N LEU A 456 13.79 -20.07 0.27
CA LEU A 456 14.54 -21.15 -0.34
C LEU A 456 13.63 -22.28 -0.82
N ALA A 457 12.63 -22.66 -0.02
CA ALA A 457 11.64 -23.66 -0.42
C ALA A 457 10.83 -23.24 -1.65
N VAL A 458 10.41 -21.97 -1.70
CA VAL A 458 9.73 -21.39 -2.86
C VAL A 458 10.64 -21.33 -4.08
N ALA A 459 11.87 -20.83 -3.93
CA ALA A 459 12.84 -20.71 -5.01
C ALA A 459 13.19 -22.08 -5.60
N TYR A 460 13.43 -23.08 -4.74
CA TYR A 460 13.65 -24.46 -5.15
C TYR A 460 12.47 -24.99 -5.97
N ARG A 461 11.23 -24.78 -5.49
CA ARG A 461 10.03 -25.21 -6.23
C ARG A 461 9.91 -24.52 -7.58
N ILE A 462 10.10 -23.20 -7.64
CA ILE A 462 10.08 -22.43 -8.89
C ILE A 462 11.14 -22.96 -9.86
N SER A 463 12.32 -23.33 -9.37
CA SER A 463 13.40 -23.88 -10.21
C SER A 463 13.07 -25.26 -10.80
N LYS A 464 12.27 -26.07 -10.11
CA LYS A 464 11.95 -27.45 -10.51
C LYS A 464 10.68 -27.57 -11.34
N ILE A 465 9.63 -26.83 -10.96
CA ILE A 465 8.27 -27.01 -11.50
C ILE A 465 7.79 -25.73 -12.20
N GLY A 466 8.52 -24.62 -12.05
CA GLY A 466 8.12 -23.31 -12.55
C GLY A 466 7.25 -22.53 -11.55
N PHE A 467 6.82 -21.34 -11.98
CA PHE A 467 6.00 -20.46 -11.14
C PHE A 467 4.53 -20.91 -11.15
N GLU A 468 4.15 -21.70 -10.15
CA GLU A 468 2.77 -22.15 -9.92
C GLU A 468 2.03 -21.28 -8.89
N GLN A 469 0.71 -21.39 -8.83
CA GLN A 469 -0.12 -20.71 -7.81
C GLN A 469 0.24 -21.07 -6.38
N TYR A 470 0.72 -22.30 -6.15
CA TYR A 470 1.22 -22.66 -4.82
C TYR A 470 2.46 -21.87 -4.42
N SER A 471 3.36 -21.59 -5.38
CA SER A 471 4.52 -20.74 -5.15
C SER A 471 4.07 -19.31 -4.82
N GLN A 472 3.06 -18.80 -5.52
CA GLN A 472 2.43 -17.51 -5.20
C GLN A 472 1.82 -17.50 -3.79
N HIS A 473 1.04 -18.51 -3.41
CA HIS A 473 0.49 -18.64 -2.05
C HIS A 473 1.57 -18.67 -0.99
N SER A 474 2.62 -19.45 -1.21
CA SER A 474 3.74 -19.54 -0.27
C SER A 474 4.45 -18.19 -0.12
N LEU A 475 4.65 -17.44 -1.21
CA LEU A 475 5.17 -16.07 -1.15
C LEU A 475 4.26 -15.12 -0.37
N ILE A 476 2.94 -15.28 -0.46
CA ILE A 476 1.99 -14.51 0.34
C ILE A 476 2.10 -14.87 1.83
N CYS A 477 2.28 -16.15 2.17
CA CYS A 477 2.53 -16.57 3.56
C CYS A 477 3.85 -16.00 4.10
N VAL A 478 4.90 -15.94 3.25
CA VAL A 478 6.17 -15.27 3.60
C VAL A 478 5.98 -13.79 3.83
N LEU A 479 5.24 -13.13 2.94
CA LEU A 479 4.95 -11.70 3.08
C LEU A 479 4.17 -11.43 4.36
N PHE A 480 3.13 -12.20 4.64
CA PHE A 480 2.36 -12.10 5.89
C PHE A 480 3.24 -12.31 7.11
N LEU A 481 4.12 -13.31 7.08
CA LEU A 481 5.07 -13.59 8.14
C LEU A 481 6.04 -12.42 8.35
N ALA A 482 6.69 -11.95 7.29
CA ALA A 482 7.63 -10.85 7.34
C ALA A 482 6.97 -9.57 7.86
N ILE A 483 5.78 -9.22 7.36
CA ILE A 483 5.03 -8.06 7.84
C ILE A 483 4.73 -8.22 9.33
N GLY A 484 4.17 -9.35 9.78
CA GLY A 484 3.82 -9.50 11.20
C GLY A 484 5.00 -9.60 12.17
N ILE A 485 6.21 -9.85 11.69
CA ILE A 485 7.42 -9.82 12.53
C ILE A 485 8.01 -8.40 12.62
N TYR A 486 8.03 -7.68 11.49
CA TYR A 486 8.76 -6.41 11.39
C TYR A 486 7.88 -5.16 11.45
N VAL A 487 6.55 -5.32 11.46
CA VAL A 487 5.53 -4.26 11.56
C VAL A 487 4.62 -4.56 12.74
#